data_AF-A0A379ANX1-F1
#
_entry.id   AF-A0A379ANX1-F1
#
_cell.length_a   1.000
_cell.length_b   1.000
_cell.length_c   1.000
_cell.angle_alpha   90.00
_cell.angle_beta   90.00
_cell.angle_gamma   90.00
#
_symmetry.space_group_name_H-M   'P 1'
#
loop_
_entity.id
_entity.type
_entity.pdbx_description
1 polymer ?
#
loop_
_entity_poly.entity_id
_entity_poly.type
_entity_poly.pdbx_seq_one_letter_code
_entity_poly.pdbx_strand_id
1 'polypeptide(L)'
;MTPLFQRLSVLFLSLFLFGCSSTPDIPPFSASGYLADRGVVRIWRKNSDHQSVHIRTFYTPFSGGEGEVTDYVWLEESLISIQRQVKGNQPDDVTLRFDQAGGLNFMQRQLSGRREAVSPDAV
;
A
#
# COMPACT_ATOMS: atom_id res chain seq x y z
N MET A 1 45.88 -29.24 -29.46
CA MET A 1 44.89 -28.18 -29.72
C MET A 1 43.57 -28.75 -29.23
N THR A 2 42.92 -28.38 -28.12
CA THR A 2 42.20 -27.11 -27.92
C THR A 2 41.48 -27.06 -26.54
N PRO A 3 41.94 -27.65 -25.41
CA PRO A 3 41.16 -27.64 -24.16
C PRO A 3 40.99 -26.22 -23.60
N LEU A 4 41.97 -25.34 -23.85
CA LEU A 4 41.91 -23.92 -23.52
C LEU A 4 40.83 -23.20 -24.35
N PHE A 5 40.74 -23.53 -25.64
CA PHE A 5 39.76 -22.96 -26.57
C PHE A 5 38.32 -23.38 -26.22
N GLN A 6 38.14 -24.64 -25.80
CA GLN A 6 36.85 -25.15 -25.34
C GLN A 6 36.41 -24.46 -24.04
N ARG A 7 37.33 -24.27 -23.08
CA ARG A 7 37.04 -23.52 -21.84
C ARG A 7 36.70 -22.06 -22.11
N LEU A 8 37.43 -21.41 -23.02
CA LEU A 8 37.17 -20.02 -23.42
C LEU A 8 35.81 -19.91 -24.12
N SER A 9 35.45 -20.88 -24.96
CA SER A 9 34.19 -20.91 -25.68
C SER A 9 32.99 -21.10 -24.76
N VAL A 10 33.11 -21.94 -23.73
CA VAL A 10 32.07 -22.10 -22.69
C VAL A 10 31.90 -20.82 -21.88
N LEU A 11 33.00 -20.15 -21.50
CA LEU A 11 32.97 -18.85 -20.80
C LEU A 11 32.30 -17.76 -21.65
N PHE A 12 32.61 -17.73 -22.95
CA PHE A 12 32.00 -16.82 -23.90
C PHE A 12 30.50 -17.09 -24.08
N LEU A 13 30.09 -18.36 -24.13
CA LEU A 13 28.67 -18.74 -24.20
C LEU A 13 27.90 -18.36 -22.93
N SER A 14 28.53 -18.46 -21.75
CA SER A 14 27.88 -18.06 -20.49
C SER A 14 27.63 -16.55 -20.40
N LEU A 15 28.38 -15.72 -21.12
CA LEU A 15 28.12 -14.28 -21.24
C LEU A 15 26.87 -13.96 -22.08
N PHE A 16 26.33 -14.92 -22.85
CA PHE A 16 25.05 -14.76 -23.55
C PHE A 16 23.83 -15.14 -22.70
N LEU A 17 24.04 -15.65 -21.48
CA LEU A 17 22.96 -15.98 -20.54
C LEU A 17 22.55 -14.80 -19.66
N PHE A 18 23.13 -13.62 -19.83
CA PHE A 18 22.67 -12.39 -19.18
C PHE A 18 21.36 -11.91 -19.84
N GLY A 19 20.23 -12.43 -19.37
CA GLY A 19 18.94 -11.83 -19.64
C GLY A 19 18.80 -10.52 -18.87
N CYS A 20 18.69 -9.40 -19.56
CA CYS A 20 18.22 -8.16 -18.96
C CYS A 20 16.76 -8.34 -18.56
N SER A 21 16.51 -8.77 -17.32
CA SER A 21 15.18 -8.70 -16.72
C SER A 21 14.87 -7.23 -16.44
N SER A 22 14.22 -6.54 -17.37
CA SER A 22 13.54 -5.30 -17.06
C SER A 22 12.25 -5.66 -16.32
N THR A 23 12.24 -5.54 -15.00
CA THR A 23 10.98 -5.44 -14.27
C THR A 23 10.30 -4.17 -14.76
N PRO A 24 9.10 -4.24 -15.37
CA PRO A 24 8.39 -3.04 -15.76
C PRO A 24 8.23 -2.17 -14.52
N ASP A 25 8.60 -0.90 -14.62
CA ASP A 25 8.33 0.02 -13.53
C ASP A 25 6.83 0.00 -13.26
N ILE A 26 6.50 -0.24 -12.00
CA ILE A 26 5.14 -0.07 -11.51
C ILE A 26 4.75 1.37 -11.85
N PRO A 27 3.60 1.62 -12.52
CA PRO A 27 3.25 2.97 -12.91
C PRO A 27 3.22 3.88 -11.68
N PRO A 28 3.66 5.14 -11.80
CA PRO A 28 3.72 6.07 -10.67
C PRO A 28 2.35 6.30 -10.03
N PHE A 29 1.27 6.07 -10.81
CA PHE A 29 -0.10 6.17 -10.34
C PHE A 29 -0.99 5.13 -11.02
N SER A 30 -1.90 4.54 -10.25
CA SER A 30 -2.97 3.67 -10.75
C SER A 30 -4.27 3.94 -9.99
N ALA A 31 -5.39 3.83 -10.69
CA ALA A 31 -6.73 3.90 -10.11
C ALA A 31 -7.52 2.64 -10.44
N SER A 32 -8.22 2.09 -9.46
CA SER A 32 -9.08 0.91 -9.60
C SER A 32 -10.27 1.02 -8.65
N GLY A 33 -11.14 0.02 -8.66
CA GLY A 33 -12.28 -0.02 -7.75
C GLY A 33 -13.12 -1.27 -7.93
N TYR A 34 -14.07 -1.46 -7.02
CA TYR A 34 -15.01 -2.58 -7.04
C TYR A 34 -16.34 -2.19 -6.38
N LEU A 35 -17.38 -2.96 -6.70
CA LEU A 35 -18.66 -2.90 -5.99
C LEU A 35 -18.59 -3.80 -4.76
N ALA A 36 -18.96 -3.26 -3.62
CA ALA A 36 -19.20 -4.01 -2.39
C ALA A 36 -20.71 -4.19 -2.19
N ASP A 37 -21.11 -5.10 -1.30
CA ASP A 37 -22.52 -5.41 -1.03
C ASP A 37 -23.38 -4.17 -0.72
N ARG A 38 -22.78 -3.14 -0.11
CA ARG A 38 -23.47 -1.94 0.38
C ARG A 38 -22.93 -0.63 -0.19
N GLY A 39 -22.02 -0.68 -1.15
CA GLY A 39 -21.44 0.53 -1.71
C GLY A 39 -20.40 0.30 -2.80
N VAL A 40 -19.67 1.36 -3.13
CA VAL A 40 -18.56 1.33 -4.08
C VAL A 40 -17.27 1.65 -3.36
N VAL A 41 -16.21 0.92 -3.67
CA VAL A 41 -14.85 1.23 -3.23
C VAL A 41 -14.05 1.72 -4.43
N ARG A 42 -13.48 2.92 -4.32
CA ARG A 42 -12.51 3.47 -5.27
C ARG A 42 -11.13 3.46 -4.64
N ILE A 43 -10.13 3.08 -5.39
CA ILE A 43 -8.76 2.90 -4.93
C ILE A 43 -7.83 3.71 -5.82
N TRP A 44 -6.96 4.50 -5.21
CA TRP A 44 -5.84 5.15 -5.88
C TRP A 44 -4.56 4.71 -5.22
N ARG A 45 -3.58 4.31 -6.02
CA ARG A 45 -2.24 3.97 -5.57
C ARG A 45 -1.25 4.90 -6.25
N LYS A 46 -0.39 5.53 -5.45
CA LYS A 46 0.72 6.36 -5.89
C LYS A 46 2.03 5.75 -5.40
N ASN A 47 2.95 5.51 -6.32
CA ASN A 47 4.29 5.05 -6.02
C ASN A 47 5.24 6.25 -6.13
N SER A 48 6.08 6.48 -5.12
CA SER A 48 7.10 7.54 -5.16
C SER A 48 8.48 6.91 -5.02
N ASP A 49 9.37 7.18 -5.99
CA ASP A 49 10.80 6.88 -5.97
C ASP A 49 11.16 5.45 -5.53
N HIS A 50 10.33 4.47 -5.92
CA HIS A 50 10.42 3.03 -5.59
C HIS A 50 10.41 2.65 -4.10
N GLN A 51 10.40 3.63 -3.20
CA GLN A 51 10.52 3.41 -1.76
C GLN A 51 9.20 3.61 -1.03
N SER A 52 8.28 4.45 -1.52
CA SER A 52 7.01 4.66 -0.82
C SER A 52 5.81 4.37 -1.70
N VAL A 53 4.80 3.78 -1.07
CA VAL A 53 3.51 3.50 -1.68
C VAL A 53 2.44 4.15 -0.82
N HIS A 54 1.69 5.07 -1.42
CA HIS A 54 0.50 5.65 -0.82
C HIS A 54 -0.74 5.04 -1.48
N ILE A 55 -1.58 4.38 -0.70
CA ILE A 55 -2.88 3.89 -1.18
C ILE A 55 -3.98 4.68 -0.48
N ARG A 56 -4.89 5.24 -1.25
CA ARG A 56 -6.11 5.87 -0.76
C ARG A 56 -7.31 5.08 -1.24
N THR A 57 -8.19 4.73 -0.32
CA THR A 57 -9.51 4.17 -0.63
C THR A 57 -10.60 5.17 -0.30
N PHE A 58 -11.65 5.22 -1.13
CA PHE A 58 -12.87 5.98 -0.85
C PHE A 58 -14.07 5.04 -0.99
N TYR A 59 -14.74 4.78 0.14
CA TYR A 59 -15.97 4.02 0.20
C TYR A 59 -17.18 4.97 0.14
N THR A 60 -18.15 4.65 -0.73
CA THR A 60 -19.42 5.37 -0.85
C THR A 60 -20.58 4.41 -0.64
N PRO A 61 -21.41 4.57 0.41
CA PRO A 61 -22.59 3.72 0.62
C PRO A 61 -23.65 3.94 -0.47
N PHE A 62 -24.35 2.88 -0.88
CA PHE A 62 -25.51 2.99 -1.77
C PHE A 62 -26.73 3.64 -1.11
N SER A 63 -26.82 3.56 0.22
CA SER A 63 -27.92 4.13 1.01
C SER A 63 -27.86 5.65 1.17
N GLY A 64 -26.84 6.33 0.65
CA GLY A 64 -26.69 7.79 0.76
C GLY A 64 -26.18 8.29 2.12
N GLY A 65 -25.52 7.42 2.90
CA GLY A 65 -24.87 7.77 4.17
C GLY A 65 -23.46 8.36 4.01
N GLU A 66 -22.76 8.51 5.13
CA GLU A 66 -21.40 9.07 5.17
C GLU A 66 -20.38 8.17 4.46
N GLY A 67 -19.49 8.78 3.70
CA GLY A 67 -18.39 8.09 3.05
C GLY A 67 -17.20 7.92 3.99
N GLU A 68 -16.39 6.91 3.70
CA GLU A 68 -15.14 6.64 4.42
C GLU A 68 -13.95 6.82 3.47
N VAL A 69 -12.94 7.57 3.91
CA VAL A 69 -11.64 7.66 3.26
C VAL A 69 -10.63 6.94 4.12
N THR A 70 -9.83 6.06 3.52
CA THR A 70 -8.73 5.40 4.25
C THR A 70 -7.43 5.55 3.48
N ASP A 71 -6.45 6.15 4.14
CA ASP A 71 -5.09 6.32 3.65
C ASP A 71 -4.19 5.26 4.29
N TYR A 72 -3.41 4.59 3.45
CA TYR A 72 -2.42 3.62 3.83
C TYR A 72 -1.07 4.05 3.27
N VAL A 73 -0.02 3.98 4.10
CA VAL A 73 1.33 4.37 3.72
C VAL A 73 2.28 3.22 3.99
N TRP A 74 2.93 2.74 2.93
CA TRP A 74 4.06 1.84 3.02
C TRP A 74 5.35 2.58 2.71
N LEU A 75 6.40 2.21 3.45
CA LEU A 75 7.78 2.53 3.17
C LEU A 75 8.53 1.20 3.02
N GLU A 76 9.20 1.04 1.89
CA GLU A 76 9.79 -0.21 1.43
C GLU A 76 8.70 -1.30 1.41
N GLU A 77 8.83 -2.32 2.27
CA GLU A 77 7.86 -3.41 2.41
C GLU A 77 7.00 -3.30 3.69
N SER A 78 7.23 -2.26 4.50
CA SER A 78 6.59 -2.09 5.80
C SER A 78 5.43 -1.11 5.74
N LEU A 79 4.28 -1.54 6.27
CA LEU A 79 3.15 -0.65 6.52
C LEU A 79 3.50 0.28 7.68
N ILE A 80 3.49 1.60 7.45
CA ILE A 80 3.89 2.60 8.44
C ILE A 80 2.68 3.26 9.09
N SER A 81 1.60 3.49 8.34
CA SER A 81 0.36 4.06 8.91
C SER A 81 -0.90 3.69 8.16
N ILE A 82 -2.00 3.62 8.92
CA ILE A 82 -3.37 3.62 8.40
C ILE A 82 -4.09 4.81 9.02
N GLN A 83 -4.78 5.60 8.20
CA GLN A 83 -5.65 6.67 8.65
C GLN A 83 -7.02 6.52 7.99
N ARG A 84 -8.04 6.19 8.79
CA ARG A 84 -9.44 6.19 8.37
C ARG A 84 -10.09 7.51 8.76
N GLN A 85 -10.92 8.04 7.89
CA GLN A 85 -11.73 9.22 8.14
C GLN A 85 -13.15 9.01 7.64
N VAL A 86 -14.12 9.08 8.54
CA VAL A 86 -15.53 9.17 8.19
C VAL A 86 -15.90 10.65 8.14
N LYS A 87 -16.31 11.13 6.96
CA LYS A 87 -16.66 12.54 6.75
C LYS A 87 -18.17 12.70 6.74
N GLY A 88 -18.69 13.49 7.68
CA GLY A 88 -20.09 13.86 7.75
C GLY A 88 -20.48 14.41 9.12
N ASN A 89 -21.71 14.14 9.53
CA ASN A 89 -22.32 14.59 10.78
C ASN A 89 -21.75 13.86 12.00
N GLN A 90 -21.25 12.63 11.83
CA GLN A 90 -20.64 11.83 12.90
C GLN A 90 -19.20 11.47 12.55
N PRO A 91 -18.25 12.43 12.63
CA PRO A 91 -16.85 12.16 12.37
C PRO A 91 -16.30 11.09 13.31
N ASP A 92 -15.63 10.14 12.70
CA ASP A 92 -14.95 9.01 13.35
C ASP A 92 -13.63 8.77 12.62
N ASP A 93 -12.60 9.49 13.06
CA ASP A 93 -11.27 9.42 12.47
C ASP A 93 -10.41 8.47 13.32
N VAL A 94 -9.80 7.47 12.69
CA VAL A 94 -8.88 6.52 13.35
C VAL A 94 -7.50 6.64 12.72
N THR A 95 -6.47 6.72 13.57
CA THR A 95 -5.06 6.72 13.14
C THR A 95 -4.31 5.60 13.83
N LEU A 96 -3.66 4.76 13.02
CA LEU A 96 -2.77 3.68 13.44
C LEU A 96 -1.37 3.96 12.88
N ARG A 97 -0.33 3.77 13.69
CA ARG A 97 1.06 3.77 13.21
C ARG A 97 1.80 2.56 13.73
N PHE A 98 2.68 2.04 12.90
CA PHE A 98 3.42 0.82 13.16
C PHE A 98 4.91 1.11 13.28
N ASP A 99 5.61 0.28 14.05
CA ASP A 99 7.07 0.26 14.09
C ASP A 99 7.65 -0.54 12.91
N GLN A 100 8.98 -0.60 12.83
CA GLN A 100 9.68 -1.30 11.75
C GLN A 100 9.47 -2.81 11.76
N ALA A 101 9.08 -3.41 12.89
CA ALA A 101 8.75 -4.84 13.00
C ALA A 101 7.27 -5.12 12.67
N GLY A 102 6.50 -4.10 12.31
CA GLY A 102 5.06 -4.20 12.05
C GLY A 102 4.20 -4.18 13.33
N GLY A 103 4.81 -3.92 14.49
CA GLY A 103 4.10 -3.78 15.76
C GLY A 103 3.33 -2.46 15.82
N LEU A 104 2.14 -2.47 16.43
CA LEU A 104 1.36 -1.25 16.63
C LEU A 104 2.05 -0.35 17.66
N ASN A 105 2.49 0.83 17.24
CA ASN A 105 3.23 1.79 18.06
C ASN A 105 2.36 2.99 18.48
N PHE A 106 1.33 3.32 17.71
CA PHE A 106 0.40 4.39 18.02
C PHE A 106 -1.00 4.10 17.53
N MET A 107 -1.99 4.50 18.32
CA MET A 107 -3.40 4.26 18.05
C MET A 107 -4.24 5.38 18.66
N GLN A 108 -5.08 6.03 17.86
CA GLN A 108 -5.98 7.09 18.33
C GLN A 108 -7.28 7.10 17.54
N ARG A 109 -8.41 7.18 18.24
CA ARG A 109 -9.72 7.50 17.68
C ARG A 109 -10.10 8.94 18.03
N GLN A 110 -10.63 9.66 17.06
CA GLN A 110 -11.12 11.02 17.21
C GLN A 110 -12.60 11.04 16.80
N LEU A 111 -13.44 11.26 17.79
CA LEU A 111 -14.87 11.51 17.63
C LEU A 111 -15.15 13.02 17.70
N SER A 112 -16.41 13.43 17.48
CA SER A 112 -16.86 14.82 17.68
C SER A 112 -16.47 15.37 19.07
N GLY A 113 -15.40 16.17 19.11
CA GLY A 113 -14.94 16.86 20.32
C GLY A 113 -14.17 16.02 21.34
N ARG A 114 -13.93 14.72 21.11
CA ARG A 114 -13.20 13.86 22.06
C ARG A 114 -12.25 12.88 21.38
N ARG A 115 -11.11 12.65 22.02
CA ARG A 115 -10.15 11.58 21.70
C ARG A 115 -10.32 10.42 22.64
N GLU A 116 -10.26 9.21 22.11
CA GLU A 116 -10.27 7.98 22.90
C GLU A 116 -9.22 7.00 22.38
N ALA A 117 -8.76 6.13 23.26
CA ALA A 117 -7.95 4.98 22.85
C ALA A 117 -8.82 4.08 21.96
N VAL A 118 -8.25 3.59 20.86
CA VAL A 118 -8.95 2.58 20.05
C VAL A 118 -8.79 1.25 20.80
N SER A 119 -9.89 0.54 21.01
CA SER A 119 -9.83 -0.83 21.56
C SER A 119 -9.29 -1.77 20.48
N PRO A 120 -8.48 -2.79 20.83
CA PRO A 120 -8.07 -3.84 19.90
C PRO A 120 -9.27 -4.51 19.19
N ASP A 121 -10.41 -4.61 19.87
CA ASP A 121 -11.64 -5.22 19.34
C ASP A 121 -12.48 -4.28 18.46
N ALA A 122 -12.07 -3.02 18.32
CA ALA A 122 -12.83 -1.98 17.62
C ALA A 122 -12.32 -1.67 16.20
N VAL A 123 -11.32 -2.43 15.71
CA VAL A 123 -10.69 -2.24 14.39
C VAL A 123 -11.01 -3.39 13.46
#